data_AF-A0A430RV42-F1
#
_entry.id   AF-A0A430RV42-F1
#
_cell.length_a   1.000
_cell.length_b   1.000
_cell.length_c   1.000
_cell.angle_alpha   90.00
_cell.angle_beta   90.00
_cell.angle_gamma   90.00
#
_symmetry.space_group_name_H-M   'P 1'
#
loop_
_entity.id
_entity.type
_entity.pdbx_description
1 polymer ?
#
loop_
_entity_poly.entity_id
_entity_poly.type
_entity_poly.pdbx_seq_one_letter_code
_entity_poly.pdbx_strand_id
1 'polypeptide(L)'
;MQQDREHPLYYLDAETLLVATYIWVDDELKALQAQDFKLPPKQKHQKATLAELLTLAIFLLLQGQDLAKGYLAAKTTLKAYFPSLPHLSRFYRVLQKAQGLLAHLAMRLSGGQGLL
;
A
#
# COMPACT_ATOMS: atom_id res chain seq x y z
N MET A 1 19.27 37.57 3.10
CA MET A 1 18.28 36.63 2.53
C MET A 1 18.34 35.37 3.37
N GLN A 2 17.33 35.15 4.21
CA GLN A 2 17.24 33.96 5.05
C GLN A 2 17.15 32.76 4.11
N GLN A 3 18.18 31.92 4.11
CA GLN A 3 18.03 30.55 3.66
C GLN A 3 17.10 29.89 4.67
N ASP A 4 15.80 29.96 4.38
CA ASP A 4 14.84 29.07 5.01
C ASP A 4 15.44 27.67 4.83
N ARG A 5 15.84 27.07 5.96
CA ARG A 5 16.32 25.70 6.00
C ARG A 5 15.16 24.87 5.49
N GLU A 6 15.18 24.51 4.22
CA GLU A 6 14.23 23.55 3.66
C GLU A 6 14.36 22.30 4.52
N HIS A 7 13.37 22.11 5.40
CA HIS A 7 13.27 20.94 6.24
C HIS A 7 13.32 19.72 5.30
N PRO A 8 14.10 18.67 5.61
CA PRO A 8 14.24 17.50 4.73
C PRO A 8 12.92 16.74 4.45
N LEU A 9 11.81 17.18 5.05
CA LEU A 9 10.46 16.68 4.81
C LEU A 9 9.77 17.34 3.60
N TYR A 10 10.32 18.40 2.99
CA TYR A 10 9.69 19.08 1.85
C TYR A 10 9.86 18.35 0.51
N TYR A 11 10.66 17.29 0.46
CA TYR A 11 10.82 16.44 -0.72
C TYR A 11 10.55 14.98 -0.36
N LEU A 12 9.28 14.60 -0.28
CA LEU A 12 8.89 13.19 -0.19
C LEU A 12 9.03 12.60 -1.60
N ASP A 13 10.21 12.05 -1.90
CA ASP A 13 10.40 11.32 -3.14
C ASP A 13 9.55 10.03 -3.17
N ALA A 14 9.39 9.47 -4.37
CA ALA A 14 8.51 8.32 -4.57
C ALA A 14 8.95 7.09 -3.77
N GLU A 15 10.24 6.94 -3.50
CA GLU A 15 10.80 5.83 -2.73
C GLU A 15 10.47 5.98 -1.24
N THR A 16 10.71 7.17 -0.69
CA THR A 16 10.37 7.53 0.69
C THR A 16 8.87 7.37 0.92
N LEU A 17 8.04 7.81 -0.02
CA LEU A 17 6.59 7.64 0.04
C LEU A 17 6.21 6.16 0.04
N LEU A 18 6.84 5.35 -0.82
CA LEU A 18 6.57 3.91 -0.91
C LEU A 18 6.91 3.21 0.41
N VAL A 19 8.10 3.48 0.96
CA VAL A 19 8.56 2.88 2.21
C VAL A 19 7.69 3.33 3.39
N ALA A 20 7.38 4.63 3.49
CA ALA A 20 6.49 5.15 4.53
C ALA A 20 5.09 4.52 4.44
N THR A 21 4.55 4.36 3.23
CA THR A 21 3.28 3.68 2.99
C THR A 21 3.34 2.22 3.44
N TYR A 22 4.43 1.51 3.14
CA TYR A 22 4.61 0.12 3.54
C TYR A 22 4.61 -0.05 5.06
N ILE A 23 5.42 0.74 5.75
CA ILE A 23 5.53 0.70 7.22
C ILE A 23 4.15 0.95 7.84
N TRP A 24 3.48 2.02 7.40
CA TRP A 24 2.17 2.37 7.91
C TRP A 24 1.11 1.28 7.66
N VAL A 25 1.06 0.70 6.45
CA VAL A 25 0.14 -0.41 6.14
C VAL A 25 0.44 -1.62 7.02
N ASP A 26 1.71 -2.02 7.15
CA ASP A 26 2.10 -3.19 7.94
C ASP A 26 1.72 -3.03 9.42
N ASP A 27 1.92 -1.85 9.98
CA ASP A 27 1.56 -1.54 11.37
C ASP A 27 0.03 -1.51 11.59
N GLU A 28 -0.74 -0.93 10.67
CA GLU A 28 -2.21 -0.97 10.76
C GLU A 28 -2.74 -2.41 10.66
N LEU A 29 -2.16 -3.24 9.78
CA LEU A 29 -2.56 -4.65 9.68
C LEU A 29 -2.26 -5.41 10.97
N LYS A 30 -1.09 -5.19 11.59
CA LYS A 30 -0.76 -5.78 12.90
C LYS A 30 -1.70 -5.28 14.00
N ALA A 31 -2.03 -3.99 14.01
CA ALA A 31 -2.95 -3.40 14.98
C ALA A 31 -4.36 -3.99 14.85
N LEU A 32 -4.83 -4.25 13.63
CA LEU A 32 -6.10 -4.92 13.38
C LEU A 32 -6.06 -6.38 13.85
N GLN A 33 -4.98 -7.11 13.57
CA GLN A 33 -4.81 -8.47 14.08
C GLN A 33 -4.82 -8.53 15.60
N ALA A 34 -4.21 -7.55 16.28
CA ALA A 34 -4.23 -7.45 17.74
C ALA A 34 -5.63 -7.17 18.31
N GLN A 35 -6.56 -6.67 17.50
CA GLN A 35 -7.97 -6.45 17.83
C GLN A 35 -8.86 -7.64 17.41
N ASP A 36 -8.27 -8.82 17.20
CA ASP A 36 -8.95 -10.04 16.72
C ASP A 36 -9.64 -9.90 15.34
N PHE A 37 -9.30 -8.85 14.56
CA PHE A 37 -9.80 -8.70 13.20
C PHE A 37 -9.19 -9.78 12.30
N LYS A 38 -10.06 -10.50 11.59
CA LYS A 38 -9.64 -11.57 10.67
C LYS A 38 -9.24 -11.00 9.32
N LEU A 39 -7.94 -10.83 9.11
CA LEU A 39 -7.39 -10.46 7.81
C LEU A 39 -7.74 -11.49 6.72
N PRO A 40 -7.90 -11.06 5.44
CA PRO A 40 -8.08 -11.96 4.32
C PRO A 40 -6.99 -13.04 4.28
N PRO A 41 -7.36 -14.33 4.19
CA PRO A 41 -6.39 -15.41 4.23
C PRO A 41 -5.48 -15.37 3.01
N LYS A 42 -4.20 -15.66 3.22
CA LYS A 42 -3.20 -15.80 2.15
C LYS A 42 -3.63 -16.90 1.18
N GLN A 43 -3.67 -16.59 -0.11
CA GLN A 43 -4.07 -17.56 -1.14
C GLN A 43 -2.93 -18.55 -1.41
N LYS A 44 -3.28 -19.78 -1.83
CA LYS A 44 -2.30 -20.79 -2.26
C LYS A 44 -1.41 -20.23 -3.39
N HIS A 45 -0.09 -20.32 -3.23
CA HIS A 45 0.93 -19.75 -4.14
C HIS A 45 0.88 -18.22 -4.30
N GLN A 46 0.39 -17.48 -3.31
CA GLN A 46 0.49 -16.03 -3.30
C GLN A 46 1.96 -15.61 -3.12
N LYS A 47 2.48 -14.93 -4.15
CA LYS A 47 3.90 -14.55 -4.29
C LYS A 47 4.30 -13.29 -3.50
N ALA A 48 3.32 -12.47 -3.10
CA ALA A 48 3.48 -11.25 -2.32
C ALA A 48 2.59 -11.29 -1.07
N THR A 49 2.97 -10.61 0.00
CA THR A 49 2.18 -10.49 1.23
C THR A 49 0.94 -9.61 1.02
N LEU A 50 -0.04 -9.68 1.93
CA LEU A 50 -1.19 -8.76 1.87
C LEU A 50 -0.74 -7.31 2.04
N ALA A 51 0.20 -7.05 2.96
CA ALA A 51 0.79 -5.74 3.20
C ALA A 51 1.43 -5.17 1.93
N GLU A 52 2.26 -5.94 1.23
CA GLU A 52 2.89 -5.52 -0.03
C GLU A 52 1.85 -5.14 -1.10
N LEU A 53 0.79 -5.94 -1.25
CA LEU A 53 -0.24 -5.70 -2.25
C LEU A 53 -1.11 -4.48 -1.91
N LEU A 54 -1.47 -4.29 -0.64
CA LEU A 54 -2.20 -3.12 -0.18
C LEU A 54 -1.35 -1.85 -0.27
N THR A 55 -0.06 -1.94 0.11
CA THR A 55 0.91 -0.86 -0.04
C THR A 55 0.99 -0.41 -1.49
N LEU A 56 1.17 -1.35 -2.43
CA LEU A 56 1.25 -1.00 -3.84
C LEU A 56 -0.05 -0.34 -4.34
N ALA A 57 -1.21 -0.84 -3.93
CA ALA A 57 -2.49 -0.24 -4.31
C ALA A 57 -2.63 1.19 -3.77
N ILE A 58 -2.35 1.41 -2.48
CA ILE A 58 -2.43 2.73 -1.84
C ILE A 58 -1.41 3.68 -2.46
N PHE A 59 -0.17 3.25 -2.65
CA PHE A 59 0.88 4.04 -3.27
C PHE A 59 0.48 4.54 -4.66
N LEU A 60 -0.06 3.65 -5.51
CA LEU A 60 -0.55 4.03 -6.83
C LEU A 60 -1.74 5.00 -6.76
N LEU A 61 -2.65 4.82 -5.79
CA LEU A 61 -3.77 5.72 -5.56
C LEU A 61 -3.30 7.12 -5.11
N LEU A 62 -2.33 7.20 -4.21
CA LEU A 62 -1.74 8.46 -3.74
C LEU A 62 -1.05 9.23 -4.88
N GLN A 63 -0.48 8.51 -5.85
CA GLN A 63 0.11 9.11 -7.04
C GLN A 63 -0.93 9.48 -8.13
N GLY A 64 -2.22 9.20 -7.91
CA GLY A 64 -3.26 9.42 -8.91
C GLY A 64 -3.12 8.55 -10.15
N GLN A 65 -2.38 7.44 -10.07
CA GLN A 65 -2.17 6.54 -11.21
C GLN A 65 -3.37 5.63 -11.43
N ASP A 66 -3.64 5.30 -12.70
CA ASP A 66 -4.50 4.17 -13.03
C ASP A 66 -3.90 2.87 -12.45
N LEU A 67 -4.73 2.11 -11.74
CA LEU A 67 -4.26 0.96 -10.98
C LEU A 67 -3.71 -0.16 -11.88
N ALA A 68 -4.28 -0.36 -13.08
CA ALA A 68 -3.82 -1.40 -13.99
C ALA A 68 -2.47 -1.02 -14.62
N LYS A 69 -2.37 0.19 -15.17
CA LYS A 69 -1.14 0.72 -15.77
C LYS A 69 -0.03 0.85 -14.73
N GLY A 70 -0.35 1.41 -13.58
CA GLY A 70 0.56 1.58 -12.45
C GLY A 70 1.11 0.25 -11.95
N TYR A 71 0.26 -0.77 -11.81
CA TYR A 71 0.69 -2.11 -11.41
C TYR A 71 1.63 -2.76 -12.43
N LEU A 72 1.31 -2.63 -13.73
CA LEU A 72 2.15 -3.17 -14.79
C LEU A 72 3.52 -2.48 -14.84
N ALA A 73 3.57 -1.16 -14.63
CA ALA A 73 4.82 -0.42 -14.49
C ALA A 73 5.60 -0.86 -13.24
N ALA A 74 4.93 -0.99 -12.09
CA ALA A 74 5.55 -1.40 -10.84
C ALA A 74 6.26 -2.77 -10.91
N LYS A 75 5.77 -3.69 -11.74
CA LYS A 75 6.43 -4.98 -11.96
C LYS A 75 7.86 -4.86 -12.53
N THR A 76 8.16 -3.78 -13.24
CA THR A 76 9.50 -3.53 -13.79
C THR A 76 10.26 -2.53 -12.92
N THR A 77 9.63 -1.43 -12.54
CA THR A 77 10.29 -0.31 -11.86
C THR A 77 10.48 -0.53 -10.36
N LEU A 78 9.59 -1.27 -9.70
CA LEU A 78 9.62 -1.51 -8.25
C LEU A 78 10.04 -2.95 -7.92
N LYS A 79 10.71 -3.66 -8.83
CA LYS A 79 11.13 -5.05 -8.65
C LYS A 79 12.06 -5.22 -7.44
N ALA A 80 12.85 -4.20 -7.10
CA ALA A 80 13.72 -4.22 -5.92
C ALA A 80 12.91 -4.27 -4.61
N TYR A 81 11.78 -3.57 -4.55
CA TYR A 81 10.89 -3.50 -3.40
C TYR A 81 9.89 -4.67 -3.36
N PHE A 82 9.40 -5.07 -4.52
CA PHE A 82 8.43 -6.15 -4.68
C PHE A 82 8.97 -7.24 -5.62
N PRO A 83 9.87 -8.12 -5.14
CA PRO A 83 10.56 -9.07 -5.98
C PRO A 83 9.62 -10.10 -6.64
N SER A 84 8.44 -10.32 -6.05
CA SER A 84 7.54 -11.41 -6.40
C SER A 84 6.08 -10.96 -6.52
N LEU A 85 5.81 -9.99 -7.40
CA LEU A 85 4.43 -9.56 -7.67
C LEU A 85 3.60 -10.63 -8.41
N PRO A 86 2.33 -10.87 -8.02
CA PRO A 86 1.44 -11.80 -8.71
C PRO A 86 1.03 -11.31 -10.10
N HIS A 87 0.24 -12.11 -10.82
CA HIS A 87 -0.42 -11.65 -12.05
C HIS A 87 -1.47 -10.56 -11.73
N LEU A 88 -1.68 -9.61 -12.64
CA LEU A 88 -2.62 -8.49 -12.47
C LEU A 88 -4.03 -8.96 -12.04
N SER A 89 -4.56 -10.01 -12.67
CA SER A 89 -5.87 -10.58 -12.32
C SER A 89 -5.90 -11.13 -10.89
N ARG A 90 -4.80 -11.69 -10.39
CA ARG A 90 -4.70 -12.19 -9.01
C ARG A 90 -4.57 -11.01 -8.03
N PHE A 91 -3.84 -9.96 -8.40
CA PHE A 91 -3.79 -8.72 -7.64
C PHE A 91 -5.20 -8.13 -7.43
N TYR A 92 -5.97 -7.95 -8.51
CA TYR A 92 -7.35 -7.47 -8.40
C TYR A 92 -8.24 -8.36 -7.53
N ARG A 93 -8.12 -9.69 -7.63
CA ARG A 93 -8.88 -10.61 -6.76
C ARG A 93 -8.52 -10.44 -5.28
N VAL A 94 -7.27 -10.16 -4.96
CA VAL A 94 -6.86 -9.86 -3.57
C VAL A 94 -7.48 -8.54 -3.13
N LEU A 95 -7.41 -7.49 -3.96
CA LEU A 95 -7.98 -6.18 -3.63
C LEU A 95 -9.51 -6.24 -3.46
N GLN A 96 -10.22 -6.98 -4.30
CA GLN A 96 -11.66 -7.19 -4.17
C GLN A 96 -12.02 -7.88 -2.84
N LYS A 97 -11.26 -8.91 -2.46
CA LYS A 97 -11.45 -9.60 -1.16
C LYS A 97 -11.08 -8.73 0.03
N ALA A 98 -10.15 -7.80 -0.15
CA ALA A 98 -9.70 -6.86 0.85
C ALA A 98 -10.36 -5.48 0.69
N GLN A 99 -11.49 -5.36 -0.03
CA GLN A 99 -12.05 -4.04 -0.37
C GLN A 99 -12.45 -3.23 0.88
N GLY A 100 -13.09 -3.88 1.87
CA GLY A 100 -13.43 -3.22 3.13
C GLY A 100 -12.20 -2.76 3.90
N LEU A 101 -11.15 -3.58 3.92
CA LEU A 101 -9.86 -3.25 4.52
C LEU A 101 -9.15 -2.11 3.79
N LEU A 102 -9.13 -2.14 2.47
CA LEU A 102 -8.55 -1.07 1.65
C LEU A 102 -9.29 0.25 1.85
N ALA A 103 -10.63 0.22 1.91
CA ALA A 103 -11.44 1.40 2.19
C ALA A 103 -11.17 1.95 3.60
N HIS A 104 -11.07 1.07 4.61
CA HIS A 104 -10.70 1.48 5.96
C HIS A 104 -9.33 2.15 6.01
N LEU A 105 -8.32 1.54 5.39
CA LEU A 105 -6.97 2.09 5.35
C LEU A 105 -6.95 3.45 4.63
N ALA A 106 -7.67 3.58 3.51
CA ALA A 106 -7.80 4.86 2.81
C ALA A 106 -8.48 5.94 3.69
N MET A 107 -9.50 5.57 4.46
CA MET A 107 -10.16 6.50 5.40
C MET A 107 -9.26 6.88 6.58
N ARG A 108 -8.45 5.96 7.10
CA ARG A 108 -7.46 6.25 8.16
C ARG A 108 -6.38 7.20 7.67
N LEU A 109 -5.90 7.02 6.43
CA LEU A 109 -4.93 7.91 5.79
C LEU A 109 -5.46 9.35 5.61
N SER A 110 -6.76 9.51 5.35
CA SER A 110 -7.39 10.84 5.25
C SER A 110 -7.70 11.48 6.60
N GLY A 111 -7.31 10.86 7.72
CA GLY A 111 -7.57 11.33 9.08
C GLY A 111 -8.96 10.99 9.61
N GLY A 112 -9.73 10.16 8.90
CA GLY A 112 -11.03 9.68 9.33
C GLY A 112 -10.95 8.47 10.28
N GLN A 113 -12.01 8.26 11.06
CA GLN A 113 -12.24 6.97 11.73
C GLN A 113 -12.74 5.98 10.67
N GLY A 114 -11.84 5.14 10.13
CA GLY A 114 -12.25 4.04 9.27
C GLY A 114 -13.16 3.08 10.05
N LEU A 115 -14.26 2.64 9.45
CA LEU A 115 -15.15 1.61 10.01
C LEU A 115 -14.76 0.26 9.43
N LEU A 116 -14.29 -0.66 10.27
CA LEU A 116 -14.11 -2.08 9.94
C LEU A 116 -15.11 -2.95 10.69
#